data_AF-A0A7J9X162-F1
#
_entry.id   AF-A0A7J9X162-F1
#
_cell.length_a   1.000
_cell.length_b   1.000
_cell.length_c   1.000
_cell.angle_alpha   90.00
_cell.angle_beta   90.00
_cell.angle_gamma   90.00
#
_symmetry.space_group_name_H-M   'P 1'
#
loop_
_entity.id
_entity.type
_entity.pdbx_description
1 polymer ?
#
loop_
_entity_poly.entity_id
_entity_poly.type
_entity_poly.pdbx_seq_one_letter_code
_entity_poly.pdbx_strand_id
1 'polypeptide(L)'
;MGVSSGLLRFASDPDGIASAEVVVICVPTPVRDHVPDLSFVQESSATIAQHLTPGTLVVVESTTYPGTTEDLVRPLLESSGLKAGRDFWLASYCPERIDPGNDEFELSAIPRVLGGIDEESTALASLFYQQLVEEVVTVSSCRAAELVKLLENTFRHVNIALVNEMAMLCRETDIDVWEVIEAAASKPFGSCPSTPGGASAVTAFPSILHTSRGRCDRESVRRLHATAV
;
A
#
# COMPACT_ATOMS: atom_id res chain seq x y z
N MET A 1 28.38 3.09 2.28
CA MET A 1 28.77 1.76 2.79
C MET A 1 28.47 0.63 1.80
N GLY A 2 27.26 0.51 1.23
CA GLY A 2 26.93 -0.59 0.30
C GLY A 2 27.69 -0.60 -1.05
N VAL A 3 27.93 0.58 -1.65
CA VAL A 3 28.68 0.68 -2.92
C VAL A 3 30.15 0.28 -2.73
N SER A 4 30.78 0.76 -1.66
CA SER A 4 32.18 0.48 -1.35
C SER A 4 32.43 -0.97 -0.96
N SER A 5 31.45 -1.68 -0.39
CA SER A 5 31.55 -3.10 -0.06
C SER A 5 31.14 -4.02 -1.22
N GLY A 6 30.68 -3.46 -2.34
CA GLY A 6 30.21 -4.23 -3.50
C GLY A 6 28.84 -4.88 -3.34
N LEU A 7 28.13 -4.62 -2.22
CA LEU A 7 26.78 -5.11 -1.94
C LEU A 7 25.69 -4.35 -2.70
N LEU A 8 25.99 -3.12 -3.14
CA LEU A 8 25.09 -2.30 -3.95
C LEU A 8 25.79 -1.92 -5.26
N ARG A 9 25.10 -2.17 -6.37
CA ARG A 9 25.54 -1.80 -7.72
C ARG A 9 24.39 -1.11 -8.44
N PHE A 10 24.73 -0.14 -9.27
CA PHE A 10 23.80 0.54 -10.16
C PHE A 10 24.14 0.15 -11.58
N ALA A 11 23.13 -0.20 -12.36
CA ALA A 11 23.23 -0.55 -13.77
C ALA A 11 22.06 0.08 -14.51
N SER A 12 22.27 0.38 -15.79
CA SER A 12 21.22 0.82 -16.72
C SER A 12 20.86 -0.26 -17.74
N ASP A 13 21.70 -1.29 -17.85
CA ASP A 13 21.44 -2.50 -18.62
C ASP A 13 20.66 -3.54 -17.78
N PRO A 14 19.88 -4.43 -18.42
CA PRO A 14 19.08 -5.43 -17.74
C PRO A 14 19.84 -6.71 -17.38
N ASP A 15 21.15 -6.80 -17.63
CA ASP A 15 21.90 -8.07 -17.54
C ASP A 15 21.86 -8.68 -16.13
N GLY A 16 21.77 -7.83 -15.10
CA GLY A 16 21.65 -8.26 -13.70
C GLY A 16 20.38 -9.06 -13.39
N ILE A 17 19.29 -8.86 -14.16
CA ILE A 17 17.99 -9.49 -13.90
C ILE A 17 18.08 -11.01 -13.98
N ALA A 18 18.82 -11.55 -14.95
CA ALA A 18 18.94 -13.01 -15.14
C ALA A 18 19.61 -13.73 -13.96
N SER A 19 20.39 -13.00 -13.15
CA SER A 19 21.05 -13.50 -11.95
C SER A 19 20.30 -13.22 -10.65
N ALA A 20 19.17 -12.51 -10.71
CA ALA A 20 18.42 -12.10 -9.53
C ALA A 20 17.43 -13.18 -9.07
N GLU A 21 17.48 -13.50 -7.77
CA GLU A 21 16.47 -14.35 -7.12
C GLU A 21 15.15 -13.59 -6.89
N VAL A 22 15.25 -12.28 -6.65
CA VAL A 22 14.10 -11.38 -6.42
C VAL A 22 14.24 -10.13 -7.28
N VAL A 23 13.16 -9.76 -7.96
CA VAL A 23 13.06 -8.54 -8.76
C VAL A 23 11.89 -7.69 -8.24
N VAL A 24 12.18 -6.45 -7.86
CA VAL A 24 11.16 -5.52 -7.34
C VAL A 24 10.93 -4.39 -8.34
N ILE A 25 9.67 -4.17 -8.73
CA ILE A 25 9.27 -3.12 -9.68
C ILE A 25 8.83 -1.88 -8.90
N CYS A 26 9.73 -0.89 -8.81
CA CYS A 26 9.53 0.38 -8.09
C CYS A 26 9.61 1.60 -9.03
N VAL A 27 8.92 1.54 -10.17
CA VAL A 27 8.92 2.62 -11.17
C VAL A 27 7.79 3.62 -10.91
N PRO A 28 7.94 4.88 -11.36
CA PRO A 28 6.89 5.87 -11.17
C PRO A 28 5.64 5.53 -11.99
N THR A 29 4.47 5.89 -11.45
CA THR A 29 3.17 5.80 -12.12
C THR A 29 2.54 7.20 -12.20
N PRO A 30 3.07 8.10 -13.04
CA PRO A 30 2.60 9.48 -13.10
C PRO A 30 1.14 9.53 -13.53
N VAL A 31 0.36 10.45 -12.96
CA VAL A 31 -1.06 10.57 -13.26
C VAL A 31 -1.28 11.60 -14.37
N ARG A 32 -2.00 11.21 -15.43
CA ARG A 32 -2.45 12.08 -16.52
C ARG A 32 -3.97 12.02 -16.61
N ASP A 33 -4.64 13.17 -16.55
CA ASP A 33 -6.11 13.26 -16.62
C ASP A 33 -6.82 12.35 -15.59
N HIS A 34 -6.28 12.27 -14.38
CA HIS A 34 -6.73 11.38 -13.28
C HIS A 34 -6.54 9.87 -13.53
N VAL A 35 -5.80 9.49 -14.58
CA VAL A 35 -5.42 8.11 -14.88
C VAL A 35 -3.90 7.94 -14.73
N PRO A 36 -3.42 7.09 -13.82
CA PRO A 36 -2.05 6.57 -13.77
C PRO A 36 -1.61 6.04 -15.12
N ASP A 37 -0.49 6.56 -15.57
CA ASP A 37 0.27 6.04 -16.68
C ASP A 37 1.04 4.79 -16.23
N LEU A 38 0.66 3.64 -16.78
CA LEU A 38 1.26 2.35 -16.47
C LEU A 38 2.39 1.98 -17.46
N SER A 39 2.74 2.86 -18.41
CA SER A 39 3.79 2.59 -19.42
C SER A 39 5.11 2.14 -18.78
N PHE A 40 5.55 2.80 -17.72
CA PHE A 40 6.77 2.43 -17.00
C PHE A 40 6.72 1.01 -16.40
N VAL A 41 5.56 0.63 -15.83
CA VAL A 41 5.34 -0.71 -15.28
C VAL A 41 5.32 -1.75 -16.41
N GLN A 42 4.71 -1.41 -17.54
CA GLN A 42 4.67 -2.26 -18.74
C GLN A 42 6.06 -2.50 -19.32
N GLU A 43 6.84 -1.43 -19.52
CA GLU A 43 8.21 -1.50 -20.04
C GLU A 43 9.13 -2.29 -19.13
N SER A 44 9.02 -2.07 -17.80
CA SER A 44 9.77 -2.84 -16.81
C SER A 44 9.40 -4.31 -16.85
N SER A 45 8.10 -4.63 -16.89
CA SER A 45 7.62 -6.02 -16.96
C SER A 45 8.06 -6.73 -18.24
N ALA A 46 8.04 -6.03 -19.39
CA ALA A 46 8.53 -6.57 -20.66
C ALA A 46 10.04 -6.82 -20.64
N THR A 47 10.82 -5.92 -20.03
CA THR A 47 12.27 -6.07 -19.86
C THR A 47 12.60 -7.25 -18.97
N ILE A 48 11.87 -7.40 -17.86
CA ILE A 48 12.02 -8.54 -16.94
C ILE A 48 11.67 -9.84 -17.66
N ALA A 49 10.59 -9.89 -18.44
CA ALA A 49 10.19 -11.09 -19.18
C ALA A 49 11.29 -11.61 -20.12
N GLN A 50 12.10 -10.73 -20.72
CA GLN A 50 13.21 -11.14 -21.60
C GLN A 50 14.38 -11.79 -20.86
N HIS A 51 14.50 -11.56 -19.55
CA HIS A 51 15.61 -12.02 -18.71
C HIS A 51 15.16 -12.91 -17.55
N LEU A 52 13.86 -13.24 -17.49
CA LEU A 52 13.26 -13.98 -16.38
C LEU A 52 13.76 -15.41 -16.37
N THR A 53 14.19 -15.87 -15.20
CA THR A 53 14.64 -17.25 -14.99
C THR A 53 13.66 -18.01 -14.10
N PRO A 54 13.58 -19.35 -14.21
CA PRO A 54 12.76 -20.14 -13.31
C PRO A 54 13.21 -19.99 -11.84
N GLY A 55 12.24 -19.86 -10.93
CA GLY A 55 12.46 -19.66 -9.51
C GLY A 55 12.49 -18.20 -9.07
N THR A 56 12.56 -17.23 -9.99
CA THR A 56 12.55 -15.81 -9.64
C THR A 56 11.23 -15.39 -8.98
N LEU A 57 11.33 -14.60 -7.90
CA LEU A 57 10.21 -13.87 -7.33
C LEU A 57 10.15 -12.46 -7.93
N VAL A 58 9.01 -12.08 -8.50
CA VAL A 58 8.76 -10.71 -8.95
C VAL A 58 7.74 -10.04 -8.01
N VAL A 59 8.06 -8.85 -7.52
CA VAL A 59 7.17 -8.05 -6.66
C VAL A 59 6.85 -6.72 -7.31
N VAL A 60 5.57 -6.38 -7.41
CA VAL A 60 5.12 -5.06 -7.86
C VAL A 60 4.92 -4.17 -6.65
N GLU A 61 5.82 -3.20 -6.45
CA GLU A 61 5.72 -2.18 -5.40
C GLU A 61 5.17 -0.85 -5.92
N SER A 62 5.20 -0.61 -7.24
CA SER A 62 4.68 0.63 -7.83
C SER A 62 3.20 0.86 -7.47
N THR A 63 2.80 2.10 -7.20
CA THR A 63 1.39 2.42 -6.91
C THR A 63 0.55 2.23 -8.16
N THR A 64 -0.37 1.27 -8.13
CA THR A 64 -1.20 0.91 -9.29
C THR A 64 -2.66 0.69 -8.88
N TYR A 65 -3.49 0.23 -9.83
CA TYR A 65 -4.88 -0.12 -9.58
C TYR A 65 -5.06 -1.60 -9.25
N PRO A 66 -6.11 -1.95 -8.49
CA PRO A 66 -6.51 -3.33 -8.30
C PRO A 66 -6.67 -4.07 -9.63
N GLY A 67 -5.90 -5.16 -9.79
CA GLY A 67 -5.83 -5.97 -11.00
C GLY A 67 -4.57 -5.72 -11.83
N THR A 68 -3.76 -4.69 -11.55
CA THR A 68 -2.57 -4.40 -12.38
C THR A 68 -1.57 -5.56 -12.35
N THR A 69 -1.34 -6.15 -11.18
CA THR A 69 -0.41 -7.28 -11.04
C THR A 69 -0.89 -8.51 -11.82
N GLU A 70 -2.19 -8.80 -11.79
CA GLU A 70 -2.75 -10.03 -12.38
C GLU A 70 -3.16 -9.89 -13.85
N ASP A 71 -3.69 -8.73 -14.25
CA ASP A 71 -4.26 -8.50 -15.58
C ASP A 71 -3.25 -7.87 -16.55
N LEU A 72 -2.18 -7.22 -16.04
CA LEU A 72 -1.17 -6.54 -16.86
C LEU A 72 0.23 -7.15 -16.68
N VAL A 73 0.74 -7.17 -15.45
CA VAL A 73 2.13 -7.61 -15.19
C VAL A 73 2.28 -9.10 -15.45
N ARG A 74 1.38 -9.93 -14.92
CA ARG A 74 1.43 -11.39 -15.11
C ARG A 74 1.45 -11.79 -16.60
N PRO A 75 0.53 -11.34 -17.48
CA PRO A 75 0.59 -11.70 -18.90
C PRO A 75 1.89 -11.26 -19.60
N LEU A 76 2.45 -10.10 -19.23
CA LEU A 76 3.71 -9.63 -19.77
C LEU A 76 4.87 -10.53 -19.34
N LEU A 77 4.94 -10.91 -18.06
CA LEU A 77 5.96 -11.83 -17.57
C LEU A 77 5.83 -13.24 -18.16
N GLU A 78 4.60 -13.75 -18.32
CA GLU A 78 4.34 -15.05 -18.95
C GLU A 78 4.67 -15.09 -20.45
N SER A 79 4.91 -13.94 -21.10
CA SER A 79 5.41 -13.90 -22.48
C SER A 79 6.84 -14.47 -22.64
N SER A 80 7.57 -14.62 -21.53
CA SER A 80 8.83 -15.37 -21.45
C SER A 80 8.69 -16.87 -21.76
N GLY A 81 7.46 -17.40 -21.73
CA GLY A 81 7.16 -18.83 -21.80
C GLY A 81 7.08 -19.52 -20.44
N LEU A 82 7.47 -18.84 -19.35
CA LEU A 82 7.32 -19.30 -17.97
C LEU A 82 5.91 -19.02 -17.44
N LYS A 83 5.46 -19.79 -16.44
CA LYS A 83 4.15 -19.64 -15.80
C LYS A 83 4.24 -19.16 -14.36
N ALA A 84 3.44 -18.13 -14.04
CA ALA A 84 3.36 -17.60 -12.69
C ALA A 84 2.69 -18.62 -11.77
N GLY A 85 3.22 -18.79 -10.55
CA GLY A 85 2.76 -19.78 -9.58
C GLY A 85 3.26 -21.20 -9.85
N ARG A 86 4.21 -21.35 -10.78
CA ARG A 86 4.80 -22.65 -11.15
C ARG A 86 6.28 -22.54 -11.46
N ASP A 87 6.61 -21.71 -12.44
CA ASP A 87 7.98 -21.54 -12.90
C ASP A 87 8.59 -20.28 -12.30
N PHE A 88 7.79 -19.26 -11.96
CA PHE A 88 8.21 -18.07 -11.22
C PHE A 88 7.09 -17.62 -10.27
N TRP A 89 7.42 -16.76 -9.31
CA TRP A 89 6.50 -16.29 -8.27
C TRP A 89 6.15 -14.82 -8.46
N LEU A 90 4.92 -14.44 -8.13
CA LEU A 90 4.44 -13.08 -8.36
C LEU A 90 3.63 -12.57 -7.17
N ALA A 91 4.01 -11.41 -6.66
CA ALA A 91 3.28 -10.73 -5.60
C ALA A 91 3.09 -9.25 -5.86
N SER A 92 2.08 -8.68 -5.22
CA SER A 92 1.88 -7.25 -5.11
C SER A 92 2.18 -6.80 -3.69
N TYR A 93 2.80 -5.63 -3.60
CA TYR A 93 3.18 -5.00 -2.35
C TYR A 93 2.53 -3.61 -2.28
N CYS A 94 1.97 -3.27 -1.13
CA CYS A 94 1.34 -1.97 -0.89
C CYS A 94 2.43 -0.89 -0.64
N PRO A 95 2.67 0.04 -1.57
CA PRO A 95 3.75 1.02 -1.45
C PRO A 95 3.56 2.07 -0.36
N GLU A 96 4.71 2.68 -0.02
CA GLU A 96 4.80 4.05 0.48
C GLU A 96 3.92 4.32 1.71
N ARG A 97 4.32 3.76 2.85
CA ARG A 97 3.73 4.04 4.17
C ARG A 97 4.59 5.00 5.01
N ILE A 98 5.60 5.61 4.38
CA ILE A 98 6.58 6.45 5.03
C ILE A 98 6.04 7.88 5.03
N ASP A 99 6.15 8.56 6.17
CA ASP A 99 5.81 9.96 6.34
C ASP A 99 7.09 10.81 6.24
N PRO A 100 7.27 11.62 5.18
CA PRO A 100 8.52 12.35 4.97
C PRO A 100 8.80 13.35 6.09
N GLY A 101 9.96 13.23 6.73
CA GLY A 101 10.36 14.13 7.83
C GLY A 101 9.83 13.73 9.21
N ASN A 102 9.22 12.55 9.33
CA ASN A 102 8.83 11.97 10.60
C ASN A 102 9.94 11.07 11.15
N ASP A 103 10.70 11.60 12.11
CA ASP A 103 11.80 10.87 12.77
C ASP A 103 11.32 9.88 13.84
N GLU A 104 10.02 9.84 14.14
CA GLU A 104 9.44 8.98 15.20
C GLU A 104 9.32 7.51 14.75
N PHE A 105 9.12 7.27 13.44
CA PHE A 105 8.90 5.94 12.89
C PHE A 105 9.99 5.54 11.91
N GLU A 106 10.88 4.64 12.35
CA GLU A 106 11.88 4.03 11.48
C GLU A 106 11.22 3.17 10.39
N LEU A 107 11.86 3.09 9.22
CA LEU A 107 11.34 2.36 8.06
C LEU A 107 11.05 0.88 8.35
N SER A 108 11.84 0.26 9.23
CA SER A 108 11.71 -1.13 9.68
C SER A 108 10.51 -1.37 10.59
N ALA A 109 10.08 -0.36 11.36
CA ALA A 109 8.97 -0.46 12.29
C ALA A 109 7.60 -0.32 11.60
N ILE A 110 7.56 0.19 10.36
CA ILE A 110 6.31 0.41 9.62
C ILE A 110 5.87 -0.91 8.96
N PRO A 111 4.72 -1.50 9.36
CA PRO A 111 4.25 -2.77 8.81
C PRO A 111 3.98 -2.69 7.31
N ARG A 112 4.32 -3.76 6.59
CA ARG A 112 4.16 -3.82 5.13
C ARG A 112 3.07 -4.80 4.73
N VAL A 113 2.17 -4.36 3.86
CA VAL A 113 1.07 -5.19 3.36
C VAL A 113 1.46 -5.82 2.03
N LEU A 114 1.28 -7.13 1.90
CA LEU A 114 1.53 -7.85 0.66
C LEU A 114 0.46 -8.91 0.36
N GLY A 115 0.30 -9.23 -0.91
CA GLY A 115 -0.53 -10.34 -1.38
C GLY A 115 0.06 -10.97 -2.63
N GLY A 116 0.26 -12.28 -2.61
CA GLY A 116 0.68 -13.06 -3.78
C GLY A 116 -0.48 -13.39 -4.73
N ILE A 117 -0.16 -13.92 -5.91
CA ILE A 117 -1.16 -14.57 -6.78
C ILE A 117 -1.64 -15.92 -6.20
N ASP A 118 -0.85 -16.49 -5.29
CA ASP A 118 -1.11 -17.71 -4.53
C ASP A 118 -0.40 -17.66 -3.16
N GLU A 119 -0.60 -18.71 -2.35
CA GLU A 119 -0.03 -18.81 -1.00
C GLU A 119 1.51 -18.90 -1.02
N GLU A 120 2.08 -19.58 -2.02
CA GLU A 120 3.54 -19.76 -2.14
C GLU A 120 4.24 -18.45 -2.51
N SER A 121 3.69 -17.69 -3.47
CA SER A 121 4.15 -16.35 -3.81
C SER A 121 4.07 -15.40 -2.62
N THR A 122 2.99 -15.50 -1.83
CA THR A 122 2.79 -14.73 -0.60
C THR A 122 3.87 -15.07 0.44
N ALA A 123 4.15 -16.36 0.64
CA ALA A 123 5.15 -16.82 1.59
C ALA A 123 6.57 -16.37 1.21
N LEU A 124 6.95 -16.52 -0.06
CA LEU A 124 8.27 -16.12 -0.56
C LEU A 124 8.47 -14.60 -0.48
N ALA A 125 7.47 -13.81 -0.87
CA ALA A 125 7.52 -12.36 -0.71
C ALA A 125 7.61 -11.95 0.77
N SER A 126 6.89 -12.63 1.66
CA SER A 126 6.96 -12.37 3.10
C SER A 126 8.36 -12.63 3.65
N LEU A 127 8.99 -13.74 3.28
CA LEU A 127 10.35 -14.08 3.71
C LEU A 127 11.37 -13.03 3.24
N PHE A 128 11.21 -12.51 2.03
CA PHE A 128 12.06 -11.45 1.51
C PHE A 128 11.90 -10.14 2.32
N TYR A 129 10.67 -9.65 2.50
CA TYR A 129 10.44 -8.37 3.19
C TYR A 129 10.67 -8.44 4.70
N GLN A 130 10.54 -9.60 5.33
CA GLN A 130 10.88 -9.78 6.77
C GLN A 130 12.37 -9.54 7.07
N GLN A 131 13.24 -9.50 6.06
CA GLN A 131 14.63 -9.08 6.23
C GLN A 131 14.79 -7.56 6.32
N LEU A 132 13.76 -6.80 5.93
CA LEU A 132 13.77 -5.34 5.84
C LEU A 132 12.87 -4.69 6.90
N VAL A 133 11.79 -5.36 7.31
CA VAL A 133 10.78 -4.82 8.25
C VAL A 133 10.44 -5.82 9.34
N GLU A 134 10.00 -5.30 10.49
CA GLU A 134 9.63 -6.08 11.67
C GLU A 134 8.31 -6.84 11.47
N GLU A 135 7.36 -6.23 10.74
CA GLU A 135 6.04 -6.80 10.52
C GLU A 135 5.65 -6.80 9.04
N VAL A 136 5.22 -7.97 8.57
CA VAL A 136 4.59 -8.15 7.27
C VAL A 136 3.16 -8.64 7.48
N VAL A 137 2.20 -7.88 6.97
CA VAL A 137 0.77 -8.17 7.00
C VAL A 137 0.36 -8.77 5.66
N THR A 138 -0.01 -10.05 5.65
CA THR A 138 -0.43 -10.71 4.42
C THR A 138 -1.93 -10.57 4.17
N VAL A 139 -2.30 -10.42 2.91
CA VAL A 139 -3.69 -10.41 2.44
C VAL A 139 -3.91 -11.51 1.40
N SER A 140 -5.18 -11.81 1.12
CA SER A 140 -5.57 -12.98 0.33
C SER A 140 -5.29 -12.90 -1.16
N SER A 141 -4.90 -11.74 -1.70
CA SER A 141 -4.67 -11.57 -3.15
C SER A 141 -3.86 -10.31 -3.45
N CYS A 142 -3.25 -10.28 -4.63
CA CYS A 142 -2.63 -9.07 -5.19
C CYS A 142 -3.62 -7.90 -5.22
N ARG A 143 -4.85 -8.13 -5.68
CA ARG A 143 -5.94 -7.13 -5.72
C ARG A 143 -6.25 -6.52 -4.36
N ALA A 144 -6.25 -7.33 -3.31
CA ALA A 144 -6.45 -6.82 -1.95
C ALA A 144 -5.29 -5.93 -1.52
N ALA A 145 -4.04 -6.31 -1.83
CA ALA A 145 -2.86 -5.52 -1.49
C ALA A 145 -2.85 -4.16 -2.23
N GLU A 146 -3.16 -4.17 -3.53
CA GLU A 146 -3.29 -2.97 -4.35
C GLU A 146 -4.40 -2.04 -3.82
N LEU A 147 -5.54 -2.61 -3.41
CA LEU A 147 -6.68 -1.83 -2.92
C LEU A 147 -6.42 -1.19 -1.55
N VAL A 148 -5.62 -1.81 -0.68
CA VAL A 148 -5.27 -1.24 0.64
C VAL A 148 -4.66 0.15 0.48
N LYS A 149 -3.76 0.34 -0.50
CA LYS A 149 -3.14 1.65 -0.76
C LYS A 149 -4.17 2.71 -1.16
N LEU A 150 -5.12 2.34 -2.03
CA LEU A 150 -6.20 3.23 -2.44
C LEU A 150 -7.12 3.57 -1.27
N LEU A 151 -7.42 2.61 -0.40
CA LEU A 151 -8.24 2.83 0.78
C LEU A 151 -7.56 3.82 1.73
N GLU A 152 -6.27 3.68 2.01
CA GLU A 152 -5.51 4.59 2.88
C GLU A 152 -5.54 6.03 2.35
N ASN A 153 -5.27 6.21 1.05
CA ASN A 153 -5.30 7.52 0.41
C ASN A 153 -6.72 8.12 0.40
N THR A 154 -7.74 7.30 0.10
CA THR A 154 -9.15 7.74 0.07
C THR A 154 -9.63 8.14 1.45
N PHE A 155 -9.31 7.35 2.48
CA PHE A 155 -9.65 7.66 3.86
C PHE A 155 -9.08 9.01 4.28
N ARG A 156 -7.79 9.26 3.98
CA ARG A 156 -7.16 10.57 4.24
C ARG A 156 -7.88 11.71 3.51
N HIS A 157 -8.16 11.55 2.22
CA HIS A 157 -8.81 12.60 1.42
C HIS A 157 -10.21 12.94 1.93
N VAL A 158 -11.03 11.94 2.25
CA VAL A 158 -12.39 12.16 2.74
C VAL A 158 -12.38 12.89 4.09
N ASN A 159 -11.50 12.50 5.01
CA ASN A 159 -11.41 13.16 6.31
C ASN A 159 -10.91 14.61 6.20
N ILE A 160 -9.90 14.88 5.37
CA ILE A 160 -9.44 16.26 5.12
C ILE A 160 -10.56 17.10 4.51
N ALA A 161 -11.28 16.57 3.52
CA ALA A 161 -12.41 17.27 2.91
C ALA A 161 -13.49 17.58 3.95
N LEU A 162 -13.88 16.60 4.77
CA LEU A 162 -14.87 16.78 5.83
C LEU A 162 -14.46 17.88 6.81
N VAL A 163 -13.22 17.87 7.29
CA VAL A 163 -12.73 18.86 8.25
C VAL A 163 -12.63 20.25 7.62
N ASN A 164 -12.26 20.35 6.34
CA ASN A 164 -12.26 21.63 5.63
C ASN A 164 -13.68 22.19 5.47
N GLU A 165 -14.68 21.35 5.16
CA GLU A 165 -16.09 21.77 5.12
C GLU A 165 -16.58 22.25 6.50
N MET A 166 -16.22 21.54 7.57
CA MET A 166 -16.52 21.98 8.93
C MET A 166 -15.85 23.32 9.28
N ALA A 167 -14.60 23.53 8.86
CA ALA A 167 -13.90 24.79 9.07
C ALA A 167 -14.59 25.98 8.35
N MET A 168 -15.11 25.76 7.14
CA MET A 168 -15.89 26.78 6.44
C MET A 168 -17.18 27.11 7.19
N LEU A 169 -17.92 26.11 7.67
CA LEU A 169 -19.13 26.31 8.47
C LEU A 169 -18.86 27.05 9.79
N CYS A 170 -17.81 26.65 10.52
CA CYS A 170 -17.37 27.30 11.76
C CYS A 170 -17.04 28.78 11.52
N ARG A 171 -16.37 29.10 10.41
CA ARG A 171 -16.07 30.48 10.01
C ARG A 171 -17.33 31.30 9.72
N GLU A 172 -18.36 30.70 9.12
CA GLU A 172 -19.64 31.39 8.85
C GLU A 172 -20.47 31.64 10.12
N THR A 173 -20.24 30.85 11.17
CA THR A 173 -20.99 30.88 12.44
C THR A 173 -20.22 31.51 13.60
N ASP A 174 -19.00 32.01 13.36
CA ASP A 174 -18.10 32.58 14.36
C ASP A 174 -17.76 31.60 15.51
N ILE A 175 -17.55 30.32 15.14
CA ILE A 175 -17.17 29.24 16.05
C ILE A 175 -15.70 28.86 15.81
N ASP A 176 -14.94 28.59 16.86
CA ASP A 176 -13.57 28.05 16.73
C ASP A 176 -13.62 26.57 16.32
N VAL A 177 -13.12 26.28 15.12
CA VAL A 177 -13.07 24.91 14.59
C VAL A 177 -12.18 24.00 15.46
N TRP A 178 -11.14 24.54 16.11
CA TRP A 178 -10.24 23.76 16.94
C TRP A 178 -10.92 23.31 18.23
N GLU A 179 -11.67 24.19 18.88
CA GLU A 179 -12.48 23.86 20.06
C GLU A 179 -13.44 22.69 19.74
N VAL A 180 -14.10 22.74 18.58
CA VAL A 180 -15.03 21.68 18.15
C VAL A 180 -14.31 20.37 17.88
N ILE A 181 -13.17 20.40 17.18
CA ILE A 181 -12.37 19.19 16.89
C ILE A 181 -11.86 18.54 18.17
N GLU A 182 -11.31 19.33 19.10
CA GLU A 182 -10.81 18.85 20.39
C GLU A 182 -11.94 18.26 21.25
N ALA A 183 -13.09 18.94 21.31
CA ALA A 183 -14.26 18.43 22.01
C ALA A 183 -14.76 17.12 21.40
N ALA A 184 -14.80 17.00 20.07
CA ALA A 184 -15.20 15.77 19.38
C ALA A 184 -14.19 14.62 19.58
N ALA A 185 -12.90 14.93 19.70
CA ALA A 185 -11.84 13.96 19.98
C ALA A 185 -11.95 13.32 21.37
N SER A 186 -12.66 13.95 22.31
CA SER A 186 -12.93 13.37 23.64
C SER A 186 -13.82 12.12 23.61
N LYS A 187 -14.57 11.91 22.51
CA LYS A 187 -15.44 10.75 22.34
C LYS A 187 -14.61 9.50 21.99
N PRO A 188 -14.70 8.40 22.76
CA PRO A 188 -13.83 7.23 22.57
C PRO A 188 -14.19 6.35 21.35
N PHE A 189 -15.23 6.70 20.58
CA PHE A 189 -15.66 5.95 19.40
C PHE A 189 -16.33 6.87 18.36
N GLY A 190 -16.13 6.54 17.09
CA GLY A 190 -16.78 7.23 15.97
C GLY A 190 -16.20 8.60 15.62
N SER A 191 -15.17 9.07 16.33
CA SER A 191 -14.35 10.21 15.93
C SER A 191 -12.92 9.74 15.64
N CYS A 192 -12.40 10.13 14.48
CA CYS A 192 -10.98 10.08 14.13
C CYS A 192 -10.57 11.52 13.81
N PRO A 193 -9.87 12.21 14.72
CA PRO A 193 -9.50 13.60 14.50
C PRO A 193 -8.68 13.75 13.22
N SER A 194 -8.95 14.80 12.46
CA SER A 194 -8.14 15.25 11.33
C SER A 194 -8.09 16.77 11.37
N THR A 195 -7.03 17.37 10.88
CA THR A 195 -6.79 18.82 11.02
C THR A 195 -7.11 19.56 9.71
N PRO A 196 -7.61 20.82 9.78
CA PRO A 196 -7.80 21.65 8.59
C PRO A 196 -6.47 22.09 7.97
N GLY A 197 -6.42 22.20 6.63
CA GLY A 197 -5.24 22.67 5.89
C GLY A 197 -4.31 21.55 5.43
N GLY A 198 -3.89 21.62 4.16
CA GLY A 198 -3.21 20.57 3.39
C GLY A 198 -2.17 19.70 4.10
N ALA A 199 -2.14 18.44 3.67
CA ALA A 199 -1.30 17.33 4.12
C ALA A 199 0.06 17.75 4.72
N SER A 200 0.13 17.72 6.05
CA SER A 200 1.36 17.47 6.78
C SER A 200 1.01 16.58 7.95
N ALA A 201 1.72 15.46 7.99
CA ALA A 201 2.00 14.60 9.12
C ALA A 201 1.24 14.89 10.43
N VAL A 202 0.50 13.87 10.87
CA VAL A 202 0.26 13.54 12.28
C VAL A 202 -0.48 14.61 13.11
N THR A 203 -1.74 14.32 13.43
CA THR A 203 -2.15 14.41 14.85
C THR A 203 -3.29 13.42 15.13
N ALA A 204 -3.05 12.54 16.11
CA ALA A 204 -3.96 11.57 16.72
C ALA A 204 -4.18 10.22 15.97
N PHE A 205 -3.17 9.36 15.98
CA PHE A 205 -3.40 7.99 16.48
C PHE A 205 -3.32 8.04 18.00
N PRO A 206 -4.41 7.78 18.74
CA PRO A 206 -4.27 7.16 20.04
C PRO A 206 -4.93 5.79 20.02
N SER A 207 -4.10 4.77 20.26
CA SER A 207 -4.46 3.40 20.65
C SER A 207 -5.18 2.52 19.63
N ILE A 208 -4.38 1.82 18.83
CA ILE A 208 -4.67 0.45 18.41
C ILE A 208 -5.18 -0.38 19.60
N LEU A 209 -6.30 -1.08 19.38
CA LEU A 209 -6.65 -2.35 19.99
C LEU A 209 -6.50 -2.45 21.52
N HIS A 210 -7.48 -1.93 22.26
CA HIS A 210 -7.82 -2.50 23.56
C HIS A 210 -9.31 -2.86 23.62
N THR A 211 -9.73 -3.76 22.74
CA THR A 211 -10.69 -4.83 23.06
C THR A 211 -10.75 -5.80 21.89
N SER A 212 -9.92 -6.84 21.97
CA SER A 212 -10.24 -8.09 21.30
C SER A 212 -11.61 -8.57 21.80
N ARG A 213 -12.58 -8.68 20.89
CA ARG A 213 -13.60 -9.75 20.91
C ARG A 213 -14.38 -9.78 19.60
N GLY A 214 -14.13 -10.82 18.82
CA GLY A 214 -15.19 -11.50 18.08
C GLY A 214 -15.13 -11.32 16.57
N ARG A 215 -14.98 -12.47 15.88
CA ARG A 215 -15.14 -12.70 14.45
C ARG A 215 -16.29 -11.88 13.86
N CYS A 216 -16.01 -11.19 12.75
CA CYS A 216 -17.03 -10.57 11.93
C CYS A 216 -17.84 -11.66 11.23
N ASP A 217 -19.08 -11.85 11.66
CA ASP A 217 -20.09 -12.71 11.03
C ASP A 217 -21.04 -11.85 10.18
N ARG A 218 -21.36 -12.33 8.98
CA ARG A 218 -22.10 -11.61 7.92
C ARG A 218 -23.56 -11.32 8.28
N GLU A 219 -24.09 -11.81 9.41
CA GLU A 219 -25.43 -11.46 9.89
C GLU A 219 -25.50 -10.11 10.65
N SER A 220 -24.39 -9.57 11.17
CA SER A 220 -24.41 -8.32 11.96
C SER A 220 -24.64 -7.06 11.13
N VAL A 221 -24.21 -7.06 9.87
CA VAL A 221 -24.41 -5.92 8.93
C VAL A 221 -25.89 -5.71 8.61
N ARG A 222 -26.72 -6.77 8.69
CA ARG A 222 -28.16 -6.67 8.39
C ARG A 222 -28.99 -6.04 9.51
N ARG A 223 -28.50 -5.95 10.75
CA ARG A 223 -29.26 -5.30 11.86
C ARG A 223 -29.00 -3.80 12.00
N LEU A 224 -27.92 -3.27 11.42
CA LEU A 224 -27.62 -1.82 11.43
C LEU A 224 -28.61 -0.98 10.62
N HIS A 225 -29.30 -1.57 9.65
CA HIS A 225 -30.38 -0.88 8.91
C HIS A 225 -31.71 -0.76 9.68
N ALA A 226 -31.85 -1.41 10.85
CA ALA A 226 -33.13 -1.47 11.58
C ALA A 226 -33.17 -0.61 12.87
N THR A 227 -32.15 0.22 13.13
CA THR A 227 -32.13 1.09 14.33
C THR A 227 -31.54 2.47 14.04
N ALA A 228 -31.83 2.98 12.85
CA ALA A 228 -31.61 4.36 12.46
C ALA A 228 -32.93 4.94 11.91
N VAL A 229 -33.85 5.21 12.84
CA VAL A 229 -34.91 6.25 12.77
C VAL A 229 -34.92 6.92 14.13
#